data_AF-A0A4Q2D7Y9-F1
#
_entry.id   AF-A0A4Q2D7Y9-F1
#
_cell.length_a   1.000
_cell.length_b   1.000
_cell.length_c   1.000
_cell.angle_alpha   90.00
_cell.angle_beta   90.00
_cell.angle_gamma   90.00
#
_symmetry.space_group_name_H-M   'P 1'
#
loop_
_entity.id
_entity.type
_entity.pdbx_description
1 polymer ?
#
loop_
_entity_poly.entity_id
_entity_poly.type
_entity_poly.pdbx_seq_one_letter_code
_entity_poly.pdbx_strand_id
1 'polypeptide(L)'
;MSAAKSSSQKRKRDESPSRELTIELSSTKTGKGGPYLISYPAVTAPESTAFKCYARKKSKNSDDPKHGKQAEPNDDILLAGETDVVEFMTNEAETDRAADSGSHYFLAVHNRRTGKVTLLPQAKTPHLLTHTVKALKSIAPAAAPSKTQFREAKNALGDTFGTKKAKAAIRAQERNHVDISAMAGVMGHVMDSIQKGAQGLMTT
;
A
#
# COMPACT_ATOMS: atom_id res chain seq x y z
N MET A 1 10.86 -6.80 69.55
CA MET A 1 11.46 -6.06 68.43
C MET A 1 12.85 -6.62 68.17
N SER A 2 12.97 -7.62 67.28
CA SER A 2 14.25 -8.26 66.94
C SER A 2 14.54 -7.97 65.46
N ALA A 3 15.64 -7.29 65.18
CA ALA A 3 16.00 -6.82 63.84
C ALA A 3 16.54 -8.00 63.00
N ALA A 4 15.77 -8.43 62.00
CA ALA A 4 16.21 -9.41 61.03
C ALA A 4 17.18 -8.76 60.01
N LYS A 5 18.43 -9.23 59.97
CA LYS A 5 19.41 -8.81 58.95
C LYS A 5 19.08 -9.52 57.63
N SER A 6 18.57 -8.78 56.63
CA SER A 6 18.37 -9.30 55.28
C SER A 6 19.72 -9.42 54.56
N SER A 7 20.18 -10.65 54.32
CA SER A 7 21.31 -10.89 53.42
C SER A 7 20.83 -10.79 51.97
N SER A 8 21.03 -9.63 51.34
CA SER A 8 20.77 -9.45 49.92
C SER A 8 21.82 -10.23 49.11
N GLN A 9 21.41 -11.40 48.62
CA GLN A 9 22.21 -12.20 47.71
C GLN A 9 22.26 -11.47 46.37
N LYS A 10 23.29 -10.64 46.18
CA LYS A 10 23.64 -10.07 44.88
C LYS A 10 23.82 -11.23 43.91
N ARG A 11 22.91 -11.35 42.94
CA ARG A 11 23.04 -12.28 41.83
C ARG A 11 24.36 -11.97 41.12
N LYS A 12 25.30 -12.91 41.18
CA LYS A 12 26.46 -12.90 40.29
C LYS A 12 25.90 -12.86 38.87
N ARG A 13 26.17 -11.78 38.15
CA ARG A 13 26.04 -11.77 36.69
C ARG A 13 27.08 -12.78 36.21
N ASP A 14 26.63 -13.89 35.64
CA ASP A 14 27.53 -14.78 34.93
C ASP A 14 28.25 -13.94 33.87
N GLU A 15 29.58 -13.79 34.02
CA GLU A 15 30.46 -13.42 32.94
C GLU A 15 30.42 -14.58 31.94
N SER A 16 29.38 -14.58 31.10
CA SER A 16 29.42 -15.33 29.86
C SER A 16 30.68 -14.86 29.11
N PRO A 17 31.54 -15.78 28.62
CA PRO A 17 32.78 -15.39 27.96
C PRO A 17 32.40 -14.46 26.82
N SER A 18 33.05 -13.30 26.77
CA SER A 18 32.96 -12.36 25.67
C SER A 18 33.37 -13.10 24.40
N ARG A 19 32.39 -13.71 23.72
CA ARG A 19 32.60 -14.28 22.39
C ARG A 19 32.90 -13.09 21.49
N GLU A 20 34.19 -12.89 21.22
CA GLU A 20 34.64 -11.95 20.21
C GLU A 20 33.91 -12.26 18.91
N LEU A 21 33.04 -11.34 18.50
CA LEU A 21 32.23 -11.46 17.31
C LEU A 21 33.03 -10.83 16.17
N THR A 22 33.52 -11.65 15.24
CA THR A 22 34.23 -11.14 14.06
C THR A 22 33.23 -10.89 12.94
N ILE A 23 33.11 -9.64 12.49
CA ILE A 23 32.24 -9.25 11.37
C ILE A 23 33.09 -9.22 10.10
N GLU A 24 32.71 -9.99 9.10
CA GLU A 24 33.37 -10.07 7.79
C GLU A 24 32.38 -9.71 6.68
N LEU A 25 32.81 -8.87 5.73
CA LEU A 25 32.02 -8.55 4.55
C LEU A 25 32.17 -9.66 3.51
N SER A 26 31.07 -10.20 2.99
CA SER A 26 31.15 -11.28 1.99
C SER A 26 31.63 -10.74 0.64
N SER A 27 32.64 -11.39 0.06
CA SER A 27 33.07 -11.21 -1.32
C SER A 27 32.14 -11.98 -2.27
N THR A 28 30.91 -11.51 -2.45
CA THR A 28 29.99 -12.10 -3.44
C THR A 28 30.10 -11.36 -4.77
N LYS A 29 30.39 -12.10 -5.85
CA LYS A 29 30.37 -11.58 -7.23
C LYS A 29 28.97 -11.03 -7.55
N THR A 30 28.91 -9.79 -8.00
CA THR A 30 27.72 -8.96 -8.28
C THR A 30 26.76 -9.47 -9.37
N GLY A 31 26.90 -10.72 -9.84
CA GLY A 31 26.21 -11.24 -11.02
C GLY A 31 25.02 -12.17 -10.78
N LYS A 32 24.81 -12.68 -9.57
CA LYS A 32 23.62 -13.49 -9.23
C LYS A 32 22.91 -12.81 -8.07
N GLY A 33 21.71 -12.30 -8.33
CA GLY A 33 20.84 -11.74 -7.32
C GLY A 33 20.79 -12.68 -6.12
N GLY A 34 21.34 -12.23 -4.99
CA GLY A 34 21.40 -13.01 -3.76
C GLY A 34 20.01 -13.27 -3.17
N PRO A 35 19.91 -13.68 -1.90
CA PRO A 35 18.62 -13.84 -1.25
C PRO A 35 17.81 -12.53 -1.29
N TYR A 36 16.51 -12.66 -1.50
CA TYR A 36 15.54 -11.57 -1.46
C TYR A 36 14.80 -11.59 -0.12
N LEU A 37 14.53 -10.41 0.40
CA LEU A 37 13.70 -10.24 1.59
C LEU A 37 12.25 -10.07 1.15
N ILE A 38 11.36 -10.88 1.72
CA ILE A 38 9.96 -10.92 1.34
C ILE A 38 9.12 -10.67 2.60
N SER A 39 8.10 -9.82 2.48
CA SER A 39 7.13 -9.58 3.54
C SER A 39 5.72 -9.96 3.07
N TYR A 40 4.99 -10.65 3.94
CA TYR A 40 3.60 -11.05 3.75
C TYR A 40 2.72 -10.30 4.75
N PRO A 41 2.06 -9.19 4.38
CA PRO A 41 1.27 -8.41 5.34
C PRO A 41 0.05 -9.15 5.90
N ALA A 42 -0.54 -10.07 5.12
CA ALA A 42 -1.82 -10.69 5.46
C ALA A 42 -1.78 -12.23 5.46
N VAL A 43 -1.23 -12.83 4.40
CA VAL A 43 -1.27 -14.28 4.19
C VAL A 43 0.13 -14.81 3.94
N THR A 44 0.60 -15.70 4.80
CA THR A 44 1.90 -16.34 4.69
C THR A 44 1.85 -17.47 3.66
N ALA A 45 2.84 -17.52 2.76
CA ALA A 45 2.98 -18.62 1.81
C ALA A 45 3.44 -19.90 2.53
N PRO A 46 2.89 -21.09 2.18
CA PRO A 46 3.43 -22.37 2.63
C PRO A 46 4.90 -22.56 2.24
N GLU A 47 5.67 -23.30 3.03
CA GLU A 47 7.10 -23.56 2.78
C GLU A 47 7.36 -24.28 1.44
N SER A 48 6.39 -25.01 0.92
CA SER A 48 6.46 -25.69 -0.38
C SER A 48 6.28 -24.76 -1.58
N THR A 49 5.97 -23.48 -1.37
CA THR A 49 5.69 -22.54 -2.45
C THR A 49 6.97 -22.16 -3.19
N ALA A 50 7.05 -22.47 -4.48
CA ALA A 50 8.17 -22.06 -5.31
C ALA A 50 7.99 -20.61 -5.77
N PHE A 51 9.01 -19.78 -5.54
CA PHE A 51 9.06 -18.40 -6.01
C PHE A 51 9.98 -18.26 -7.22
N LYS A 52 9.53 -17.51 -8.23
CA LYS A 52 10.30 -17.15 -9.42
C LYS A 52 10.59 -15.66 -9.41
N CYS A 53 11.84 -15.31 -9.65
CA CYS A 53 12.28 -13.93 -9.80
C CYS A 53 12.33 -13.56 -11.28
N TYR A 54 11.71 -12.44 -11.62
CA TYR A 54 11.73 -11.85 -12.95
C TYR A 54 12.38 -10.47 -12.85
N ALA A 55 13.35 -10.19 -13.72
CA ALA A 55 13.94 -8.86 -13.83
C ALA A 55 13.41 -8.18 -15.09
N ARG A 56 12.98 -6.92 -15.00
CA ARG A 56 12.59 -6.17 -16.19
C ARG A 56 13.83 -5.77 -16.99
N LYS A 57 13.75 -5.90 -18.31
CA LYS A 57 14.81 -5.47 -19.21
C LYS A 57 14.72 -3.95 -19.37
N LYS A 58 15.70 -3.21 -18.85
CA LYS A 58 15.79 -1.75 -19.07
C LYS A 58 15.76 -1.45 -20.57
N SER A 59 14.78 -0.66 -21.02
CA SER A 59 14.71 -0.17 -22.39
C SER A 59 15.84 0.83 -22.63
N LYS A 60 16.59 0.68 -23.73
CA LYS A 60 17.69 1.59 -24.09
C LYS A 60 17.25 3.01 -24.47
N ASN A 61 15.95 3.28 -24.63
CA ASN A 61 15.40 4.54 -25.13
C ASN A 61 14.32 5.11 -24.19
N SER A 62 14.72 5.68 -23.05
CA SER A 62 13.80 6.55 -22.30
C SER A 62 14.59 7.72 -21.73
N ASP A 63 14.67 8.81 -22.52
CA ASP A 63 15.00 10.17 -22.09
C ASP A 63 13.85 10.76 -21.25
N ASP A 64 13.45 10.06 -20.19
CA ASP A 64 12.43 10.55 -19.25
C ASP A 64 13.14 11.02 -17.97
N PRO A 65 13.22 12.34 -17.70
CA PRO A 65 14.08 12.90 -16.66
C PRO A 65 13.56 12.68 -15.23
N LYS A 66 12.50 11.88 -15.03
CA LYS A 66 11.90 11.60 -13.71
C LYS A 66 12.39 10.32 -13.04
N HIS A 67 13.23 9.52 -13.69
CA HIS A 67 13.90 8.35 -13.10
C HIS A 67 15.43 8.43 -13.19
N GLY A 68 15.98 9.64 -13.02
CA GLY A 68 17.42 9.91 -12.98
C GLY A 68 18.11 9.54 -11.66
N LYS A 69 17.64 8.53 -10.92
CA LYS A 69 18.45 7.88 -9.89
C LYS A 69 18.98 6.59 -10.49
N GLN A 70 20.27 6.34 -10.33
CA GLN A 70 20.93 5.09 -10.71
C GLN A 70 20.14 3.93 -10.08
N ALA A 71 19.19 3.36 -10.81
CA ALA A 71 18.44 2.20 -10.34
C ALA A 71 19.44 1.06 -10.21
N GLU A 72 19.76 0.70 -8.97
CA GLU A 72 20.63 -0.41 -8.65
C GLU A 72 20.05 -1.65 -9.37
N PRO A 73 20.88 -2.57 -9.86
CA PRO A 73 20.43 -3.71 -10.67
C PRO A 73 19.44 -4.66 -9.95
N ASN A 74 19.16 -4.42 -8.66
CA ASN A 74 18.21 -5.18 -7.85
C ASN A 74 16.84 -4.52 -7.69
N ASP A 75 16.64 -3.28 -8.14
CA ASP A 75 15.40 -2.51 -7.84
C ASP A 75 14.21 -2.90 -8.72
N ASP A 76 14.44 -3.48 -9.89
CA ASP A 76 13.36 -3.82 -10.84
C ASP A 76 13.15 -5.34 -10.96
N ILE A 77 12.95 -5.96 -9.79
CA ILE A 77 12.75 -7.40 -9.63
C ILE A 77 11.33 -7.69 -9.15
N LEU A 78 10.59 -8.40 -9.99
CA LEU A 78 9.26 -8.91 -9.70
C LEU A 78 9.39 -10.34 -9.19
N LEU A 79 8.85 -10.59 -8.00
CA LEU A 79 8.75 -11.93 -7.43
C LEU A 79 7.32 -12.44 -7.63
N ALA A 80 7.19 -13.66 -8.13
CA ALA A 80 5.90 -14.33 -8.24
C ALA A 80 6.00 -15.74 -7.66
N GLY A 81 5.02 -16.12 -6.85
CA GLY A 81 4.88 -17.45 -6.27
C GLY A 81 3.45 -17.93 -6.42
N GLU A 82 3.26 -19.22 -6.65
CA GLU A 82 1.96 -19.80 -6.91
C GLU A 82 1.73 -21.00 -6.01
N THR A 83 0.56 -21.03 -5.37
CA THR A 83 0.03 -22.19 -4.63
C THR A 83 -1.23 -22.68 -5.33
N ASP A 84 -1.81 -23.79 -4.89
CA ASP A 84 -3.03 -24.33 -5.52
C ASP A 84 -4.21 -23.34 -5.52
N VAL A 85 -4.33 -22.52 -4.46
CA VAL A 85 -5.49 -21.64 -4.24
C VAL A 85 -5.16 -20.15 -4.43
N VAL A 86 -3.92 -19.75 -4.14
CA VAL A 86 -3.50 -18.35 -4.03
C VAL A 86 -2.26 -18.10 -4.87
N GLU A 87 -2.22 -16.95 -5.52
CA GLU A 87 -1.03 -16.42 -6.19
C GLU A 87 -0.48 -15.23 -5.42
N PHE A 88 0.83 -15.19 -5.30
CA PHE A 88 1.60 -14.13 -4.66
C PHE A 88 2.38 -13.37 -5.72
N MET A 89 2.27 -12.05 -5.73
CA MET A 89 3.03 -11.18 -6.62
C MET A 89 3.56 -9.97 -5.85
N THR A 90 4.72 -9.45 -6.26
CA THR A 90 5.24 -8.21 -5.70
C THR A 90 4.28 -7.05 -5.98
N ASN A 91 3.93 -6.31 -4.94
CA ASN A 91 3.25 -5.03 -5.04
C ASN A 91 4.30 -3.93 -5.21
N GLU A 92 4.47 -3.47 -6.43
CA GLU A 92 5.47 -2.45 -6.79
C GLU A 92 5.24 -1.16 -5.99
N ALA A 93 3.99 -0.65 -5.94
CA ALA A 93 3.68 0.61 -5.27
C ALA A 93 3.97 0.58 -3.76
N GLU A 94 3.76 -0.56 -3.09
CA GLU A 94 4.07 -0.70 -1.67
C GLU A 94 5.56 -0.99 -1.42
N THR A 95 6.20 -1.74 -2.31
CA THR A 95 7.64 -2.01 -2.25
C THR A 95 8.45 -0.72 -2.47
N ASP A 96 8.04 0.13 -3.40
CA ASP A 96 8.66 1.44 -3.66
C ASP A 96 8.52 2.36 -2.45
N ARG A 97 7.33 2.40 -1.83
CA ARG A 97 7.12 3.15 -0.58
C ARG A 97 8.01 2.64 0.56
N ALA A 98 8.24 1.33 0.64
CA ALA A 98 9.14 0.74 1.61
C ALA A 98 10.62 1.03 1.30
N ALA A 99 10.99 1.15 0.02
CA ALA A 99 12.32 1.61 -0.40
C ALA A 99 12.55 3.09 -0.04
N ASP A 100 11.54 3.92 -0.29
CA ASP A 100 11.58 5.36 -0.05
C ASP A 100 11.50 5.75 1.43
N SER A 101 11.22 4.78 2.33
CA SER A 101 11.13 5.02 3.77
C SER A 101 12.49 5.33 4.43
N GLY A 102 13.58 5.38 3.66
CA GLY A 102 14.93 5.73 4.12
C GLY A 102 15.62 4.65 4.94
N SER A 103 15.10 3.42 4.94
CA SER A 103 15.66 2.28 5.67
C SER A 103 16.40 1.34 4.72
N HIS A 104 17.64 0.99 5.06
CA HIS A 104 18.43 0.01 4.31
C HIS A 104 18.58 -1.28 5.12
N TYR A 105 18.14 -2.40 4.54
CA TYR A 105 18.26 -3.70 5.17
C TYR A 105 19.48 -4.44 4.64
N PHE A 106 20.22 -5.07 5.55
CA PHE A 106 21.35 -5.93 5.21
C PHE A 106 21.10 -7.33 5.75
N LEU A 107 21.48 -8.33 4.97
CA LEU A 107 21.36 -9.74 5.36
C LEU A 107 22.71 -10.22 5.89
N ALA A 108 22.70 -10.79 7.10
CA ALA A 108 23.89 -11.32 7.75
C ALA A 108 23.67 -12.78 8.16
N VAL A 109 24.69 -13.62 7.97
CA VAL A 109 24.70 -15.01 8.42
C VAL A 109 25.63 -15.13 9.61
N HIS A 110 25.09 -15.48 10.77
CA HIS A 110 25.87 -15.66 11.99
C HIS A 110 26.15 -17.15 12.23
N ASN A 111 27.44 -17.51 12.20
CA ASN A 111 27.89 -18.85 12.57
C ASN A 111 28.24 -18.89 14.06
N ARG A 112 27.31 -19.38 14.89
CA ARG A 112 27.47 -19.47 16.34
C ARG A 112 28.65 -20.34 16.79
N ARG A 113 29.13 -21.26 15.95
CA ARG A 113 30.25 -22.16 16.26
C ARG A 113 31.59 -21.45 16.14
N THR A 114 31.75 -20.59 15.14
CA THR A 114 33.00 -19.87 14.86
C THR A 114 32.99 -18.43 15.35
N GLY A 115 31.86 -17.90 15.83
CA GLY A 115 31.72 -16.50 16.23
C GLY A 115 31.78 -15.50 15.06
N LYS A 116 31.71 -15.99 13.82
CA LYS A 116 31.81 -15.17 12.61
C LYS A 116 30.44 -14.73 12.12
N VAL A 117 30.30 -13.45 11.80
CA VAL A 117 29.13 -12.87 11.16
C VAL A 117 29.52 -12.40 9.77
N THR A 118 28.94 -13.02 8.75
CA THR A 118 29.18 -12.67 7.36
C THR A 118 28.06 -11.77 6.85
N LEU A 119 28.39 -10.53 6.49
CA LEU A 119 27.44 -9.54 5.97
C LEU A 119 27.42 -9.55 4.45
N LEU A 120 26.23 -9.60 3.84
CA LEU A 120 26.06 -9.38 2.41
C LEU A 120 26.25 -7.88 2.11
N PRO A 121 27.12 -7.50 1.15
CA PRO A 121 27.51 -6.11 0.90
C PRO A 121 26.40 -5.26 0.29
N GLN A 122 25.39 -5.88 -0.31
CA GLN A 122 24.30 -5.17 -0.98
C GLN A 122 23.14 -4.96 -0.02
N ALA A 123 22.72 -3.71 0.11
CA ALA A 123 21.44 -3.38 0.72
C ALA A 123 20.31 -4.07 -0.06
N LYS A 124 19.29 -4.53 0.67
CA LYS A 124 18.11 -5.19 0.12
C LYS A 124 16.86 -4.41 0.53
N THR A 125 15.95 -4.28 -0.42
CA THR A 125 14.61 -3.75 -0.17
C THR A 125 13.67 -4.92 0.11
N PRO A 126 12.83 -4.86 1.16
CA PRO A 126 11.81 -5.87 1.38
C PRO A 126 10.74 -5.79 0.29
N HIS A 127 10.54 -6.89 -0.45
CA HIS A 127 9.44 -7.01 -1.40
C HIS A 127 8.15 -7.28 -0.63
N LEU A 128 7.18 -6.37 -0.74
CA LEU A 128 5.84 -6.56 -0.19
C LEU A 128 5.01 -7.36 -1.19
N LEU A 129 4.54 -8.54 -0.79
CA LEU A 129 3.71 -9.38 -1.64
C LEU A 129 2.23 -9.13 -1.38
N THR A 130 1.49 -8.98 -2.47
CA THR A 130 0.03 -9.08 -2.47
C THR A 130 -0.38 -10.49 -2.86
N HIS A 131 -1.52 -10.91 -2.31
CA HIS A 131 -2.09 -12.22 -2.60
C HIS A 131 -3.38 -12.04 -3.39
N THR A 132 -3.59 -12.92 -4.37
CA THR A 132 -4.84 -12.99 -5.13
C THR A 132 -5.34 -14.42 -5.10
N VAL A 133 -6.59 -14.61 -4.67
CA VAL A 133 -7.24 -15.93 -4.69
C VAL A 133 -7.61 -16.27 -6.12
N LYS A 134 -7.11 -17.40 -6.64
CA LYS A 134 -7.32 -17.81 -8.04
C LYS A 134 -8.80 -17.92 -8.41
N ALA A 135 -9.61 -18.45 -7.50
CA ALA A 135 -11.06 -18.59 -7.69
C ALA A 135 -11.78 -17.23 -7.87
N LEU A 136 -11.21 -16.14 -7.36
CA LEU A 136 -11.80 -14.80 -7.45
C LEU A 136 -11.29 -13.99 -8.64
N LYS A 137 -10.31 -14.50 -9.39
CA LYS A 137 -9.73 -13.77 -10.54
C LYS A 137 -10.70 -13.56 -11.70
N SER A 138 -11.61 -14.50 -11.90
CA SER A 138 -12.62 -14.41 -12.97
C SER A 138 -13.77 -13.46 -12.61
N ILE A 139 -13.89 -13.08 -11.34
CA ILE A 139 -14.92 -12.15 -10.89
C ILE A 139 -14.40 -10.75 -11.18
N ALA A 140 -15.03 -10.07 -12.14
CA ALA A 140 -14.76 -8.67 -12.38
C ALA A 140 -14.96 -7.91 -11.06
N PRO A 141 -13.99 -7.09 -10.61
CA PRO A 141 -14.19 -6.23 -9.47
C PRO A 141 -15.48 -5.44 -9.67
N ALA A 142 -16.31 -5.36 -8.63
CA ALA A 142 -17.50 -4.51 -8.69
C ALA A 142 -17.07 -3.11 -9.14
N ALA A 143 -17.76 -2.58 -10.15
CA ALA A 143 -17.42 -1.27 -10.69
C ALA A 143 -17.35 -0.26 -9.53
N ALA A 144 -16.26 0.51 -9.50
CA ALA A 144 -16.11 1.55 -8.49
C ALA A 144 -17.39 2.41 -8.52
N PRO A 145 -18.02 2.66 -7.35
CA PRO A 145 -19.26 3.40 -7.32
C PRO A 145 -19.03 4.75 -8.00
N SER A 146 -19.96 5.13 -8.87
CA SER A 146 -19.88 6.43 -9.53
C SER A 146 -19.86 7.53 -8.46
N LYS A 147 -19.33 8.71 -8.80
CA LYS A 147 -19.32 9.86 -7.88
C LYS A 147 -20.72 10.18 -7.34
N THR A 148 -21.77 9.92 -8.14
CA THR A 148 -23.17 10.11 -7.73
C THR A 148 -23.60 9.04 -6.72
N GLN A 149 -23.35 7.76 -7.01
CA GLN A 149 -23.64 6.65 -6.09
C GLN A 149 -22.90 6.80 -4.76
N PHE A 150 -21.64 7.25 -4.79
CA PHE A 150 -20.88 7.54 -3.58
C PHE A 150 -21.49 8.69 -2.78
N ARG A 151 -21.94 9.75 -3.45
CA ARG A 151 -22.61 10.90 -2.80
C ARG A 151 -23.94 10.49 -2.18
N GLU A 152 -24.73 9.70 -2.89
CA GLU A 152 -26.00 9.15 -2.41
C GLU A 152 -25.79 8.24 -1.19
N ALA A 153 -24.84 7.31 -1.25
CA ALA A 153 -24.50 6.45 -0.12
C ALA A 153 -24.02 7.26 1.10
N LYS A 154 -23.22 8.30 0.88
CA LYS A 154 -22.77 9.21 1.94
C LYS A 154 -23.93 10.00 2.56
N ASN A 155 -24.85 10.52 1.73
CA ASN A 155 -26.04 11.21 2.21
C ASN A 155 -26.94 10.27 3.01
N ALA A 156 -27.15 9.03 2.54
CA ALA A 156 -27.93 8.02 3.24
C ALA A 156 -27.31 7.65 4.60
N LEU A 157 -26.00 7.47 4.68
CA LEU A 157 -25.29 7.25 5.96
C LEU A 157 -25.43 8.47 6.89
N GLY A 158 -25.38 9.68 6.33
CA GLY A 158 -25.56 10.93 7.05
C GLY A 158 -26.98 11.17 7.56
N ASP A 159 -28.02 10.80 6.81
CA ASP A 159 -29.42 10.93 7.25
C ASP A 159 -29.81 9.82 8.23
N THR A 160 -29.21 8.63 8.16
CA THR A 160 -29.43 7.55 9.13
C THR A 160 -28.70 7.82 10.45
N PHE A 161 -27.38 7.99 10.42
CA PHE A 161 -26.53 8.06 11.62
C PHE A 161 -26.03 9.46 11.99
N GLY A 162 -26.21 10.47 11.14
CA GLY A 162 -25.69 11.82 11.39
C GLY A 162 -26.41 12.58 12.51
N THR A 163 -25.80 13.66 12.99
CA THR A 163 -26.41 14.56 13.97
C THR A 163 -27.57 15.35 13.35
N LYS A 164 -28.51 15.85 14.17
CA LYS A 164 -29.66 16.65 13.68
C LYS A 164 -29.24 17.79 12.73
N LYS A 165 -28.11 18.44 13.02
CA LYS A 165 -27.52 19.49 12.16
C LYS A 165 -27.06 18.94 10.80
N ALA A 166 -26.38 17.80 10.79
CA ALA A 166 -25.94 17.16 9.55
C ALA A 166 -27.13 16.70 8.69
N LYS A 167 -28.16 16.10 9.30
CA LYS A 167 -29.39 15.70 8.59
C LYS A 167 -30.10 16.90 7.96
N ALA A 168 -30.22 18.00 8.69
CA ALA A 168 -30.84 19.23 8.18
C ALA A 168 -30.05 19.82 6.99
N ALA A 169 -28.72 19.82 7.05
CA ALA A 169 -27.87 20.29 5.96
C ALA A 169 -27.98 19.41 4.71
N ILE A 170 -28.00 18.08 4.86
CA ILE A 170 -28.20 17.13 3.75
C ILE A 170 -29.56 17.37 3.08
N ARG A 171 -30.64 17.47 3.86
CA ARG A 171 -31.98 17.74 3.32
C ARG A 171 -32.09 19.09 2.62
N ALA A 172 -31.40 20.11 3.13
CA ALA A 172 -31.36 21.41 2.47
C ALA A 172 -30.63 21.33 1.11
N GLN A 173 -29.52 20.60 1.06
CA GLN A 173 -28.78 20.38 -0.18
C GLN A 173 -29.59 19.57 -1.21
N GLU A 174 -30.35 18.57 -0.77
CA GLU A 174 -31.23 17.79 -1.62
C GLU A 174 -32.39 18.62 -2.19
N ARG A 175 -33.01 19.49 -1.38
CA ARG A 175 -34.03 20.43 -1.87
C ARG A 175 -33.50 21.40 -2.91
N ASN A 176 -32.23 21.79 -2.79
CA ASN A 176 -31.58 22.71 -3.74
C ASN A 176 -31.07 21.98 -5.00
N HIS A 177 -31.09 20.65 -5.03
CA HIS A 177 -30.65 19.91 -6.19
C HIS A 177 -31.78 19.84 -7.22
N VAL A 178 -31.64 20.60 -8.30
CA VAL A 178 -32.61 20.61 -9.41
C VAL A 178 -32.17 19.63 -10.49
N ASP A 179 -33.07 18.72 -10.90
CA ASP A 179 -32.84 17.83 -12.04
C ASP A 179 -33.10 18.58 -13.36
N ILE A 180 -32.02 18.86 -14.08
CA ILE A 180 -32.05 19.60 -15.35
C ILE A 180 -32.68 18.74 -16.46
N SER A 181 -32.61 17.41 -16.35
CA SER A 181 -33.18 16.50 -17.37
C SER A 181 -34.70 16.56 -17.37
N ALA A 182 -35.32 16.59 -16.19
CA ALA A 182 -36.77 16.79 -16.04
C ALA A 182 -37.23 18.18 -16.51
N MET A 183 -36.38 19.20 -16.36
CA MET A 183 -36.68 20.58 -16.77
C MET A 183 -36.56 20.82 -18.27
N ALA A 184 -35.84 19.98 -19.01
CA ALA A 184 -35.60 20.17 -20.45
C ALA A 184 -36.90 20.18 -21.27
N GLY A 185 -37.88 19.34 -20.93
CA GLY A 185 -39.19 19.30 -21.61
C GLY A 185 -40.12 20.48 -21.24
N VAL A 186 -39.96 21.04 -20.04
CA VAL A 186 -40.79 22.14 -19.53
C VAL A 186 -40.22 23.51 -19.92
N MET A 187 -38.92 23.58 -20.24
CA MET A 187 -38.22 24.81 -20.57
C MET A 187 -38.80 25.52 -21.81
N GLY A 188 -39.27 24.76 -22.81
CA GLY A 188 -39.94 25.33 -23.97
C GLY A 188 -41.24 26.08 -23.61
N HIS A 189 -42.08 25.49 -22.77
CA HIS A 189 -43.31 26.12 -22.30
C HIS A 189 -43.06 27.33 -21.40
N VAL A 190 -41.99 27.29 -20.59
CA VAL A 190 -41.55 28.42 -19.76
C VAL A 190 -41.04 29.56 -20.63
N MET A 191 -40.21 29.28 -21.64
CA MET A 191 -39.72 30.31 -22.58
C MET A 191 -40.87 30.95 -23.38
N ASP A 192 -41.82 30.15 -23.89
CA ASP A 192 -43.00 30.67 -24.60
C ASP A 192 -43.87 31.56 -23.70
N SER A 193 -44.03 31.18 -22.43
CA SER A 193 -44.80 31.96 -21.46
C SER A 193 -44.09 33.27 -21.09
N ILE A 194 -42.76 33.24 -20.96
CA ILE A 194 -41.94 34.44 -20.73
C ILE A 194 -42.01 35.35 -21.94
N GLN A 195 -41.92 34.83 -23.17
CA GLN A 195 -41.98 35.63 -24.39
C GLN A 195 -43.35 36.29 -24.58
N LYS A 196 -44.44 35.58 -24.26
CA LYS A 196 -45.80 36.16 -24.23
C LYS A 196 -45.94 37.24 -23.15
N GLY A 197 -45.38 37.04 -21.96
CA GLY A 197 -45.36 38.06 -20.91
C GLY A 197 -44.49 39.27 -21.23
N ALA A 198 -43.39 39.07 -21.96
CA ALA A 198 -42.43 40.10 -22.34
C ALA A 198 -42.91 41.00 -23.49
N GLN A 199 -43.98 40.65 -24.22
CA GLN A 199 -44.60 41.51 -25.24
C GLN A 199 -45.17 42.82 -24.67
N GLY A 200 -45.38 42.89 -23.35
CA GLY A 200 -45.81 44.11 -22.66
C GLY A 200 -44.67 44.98 -22.12
N LEU A 201 -43.41 44.61 -22.33
CA LEU A 201 -42.26 45.40 -21.88
C LEU A 201 -42.00 46.53 -22.88
N MET A 202 -41.98 47.78 -22.40
CA MET A 202 -41.68 48.95 -23.23
C MET A 202 -40.29 48.81 -23.86
N THR A 203 -40.23 48.78 -25.19
CA THR A 203 -38.97 48.87 -25.94
C THR A 203 -38.48 50.32 -25.90
N THR A 204 -37.49 50.62 -25.08
CA THR A 204 -36.67 51.83 -25.23
C THR A 204 -35.53 51.59 -26.18
#